data_AF-H3ADL8-F1
#
_entry.id   AF-H3ADL8-F1
#
_cell.length_a   1.000
_cell.length_b   1.000
_cell.length_c   1.000
_cell.angle_alpha   90.00
_cell.angle_beta   90.00
_cell.angle_gamma   90.00
#
_symmetry.space_group_name_H-M   'P 1'
#
loop_
_entity.id
_entity.type
_entity.pdbx_description
1 polymer ?
#
loop_
_entity_poly.entity_id
_entity_poly.type
_entity_poly.pdbx_seq_one_letter_code
_entity_poly.pdbx_strand_id
1 'polypeptide(L)'
;GQTALHIAIERRHEDIVKLLIQKGADVNVKANGEFFRNKETGFYFGIGETPLALAVCTKQKSIVDLLLDHEEINLKETDQWGNTVLHALVSMVDDSEDHYLEAVYKAILEKYSEKYRKETLEHKTNGENLTPVQLAAKLGKRKILEYILSRELKDEKTLHLSRKLTDWVYGPLCSSLYDLNDLDTSKKNSVLHLIVYNSKLSNRHEMLEFELLKTLLNEKWKKFVSHMFYIGLFIYFIYNVILTLVSYYRPYEDKVPTTKSDVCRTNLKFNFQGEKQENYSFRCDIGRLYLTGQVFVFICAIYLMLKEVRNLLSKKDKNYQTQALLISQSCFQLTSWLQAMLVILSSIIYWIGLREYLILLVLAMSLGWTNMLYYTRGFQSLGIYSVMIQKVILNDVLKFLLIYV
;
A
#
# COMPACT_ATOMS: atom_id res chain seq x y z
N GLY A 1 22.53 33.90 6.58
CA GLY A 1 21.89 32.93 5.66
C GLY A 1 20.94 33.66 4.74
N GLN A 2 19.85 34.19 5.28
CA GLN A 2 18.88 34.98 4.50
C GLN A 2 19.53 36.23 3.88
N THR A 3 19.24 36.50 2.62
CA THR A 3 19.74 37.65 1.85
C THR A 3 18.61 38.60 1.48
N ALA A 4 18.95 39.81 1.00
CA ALA A 4 17.97 40.76 0.48
C ALA A 4 17.11 40.17 -0.66
N LEU A 5 17.69 39.26 -1.46
CA LEU A 5 16.98 38.56 -2.53
C LEU A 5 15.85 37.69 -1.98
N HIS A 6 16.09 36.94 -0.89
CA HIS A 6 15.05 36.13 -0.25
C HIS A 6 13.86 36.98 0.21
N ILE A 7 14.14 38.13 0.82
CA ILE A 7 13.10 39.05 1.31
C ILE A 7 12.31 39.65 0.16
N ALA A 8 12.98 40.06 -0.93
CA ALA A 8 12.32 40.60 -2.11
C ALA A 8 11.37 39.57 -2.76
N ILE A 9 11.80 38.31 -2.84
CA ILE A 9 10.98 37.19 -3.32
C ILE A 9 9.81 36.96 -2.37
N GLU A 10 10.03 36.85 -1.05
CA GLU A 10 8.96 36.66 -0.07
C GLU A 10 7.87 37.74 -0.18
N ARG A 11 8.27 38.99 -0.40
CA ARG A 11 7.38 40.16 -0.55
C ARG A 11 6.74 40.30 -1.93
N ARG A 12 7.05 39.42 -2.89
CA ARG A 12 6.51 39.44 -4.25
C ARG A 12 6.86 40.70 -5.06
N HIS A 13 8.01 41.30 -4.80
CA HIS A 13 8.46 42.50 -5.50
C HIS A 13 9.38 42.15 -6.67
N GLU A 14 8.78 41.85 -7.83
CA GLU A 14 9.50 41.47 -9.04
C GLU A 14 10.54 42.51 -9.48
N ASP A 15 10.22 43.80 -9.43
CA ASP A 15 11.12 44.89 -9.85
C ASP A 15 12.39 44.95 -8.99
N ILE A 16 12.25 44.73 -7.69
CA ILE A 16 13.38 44.69 -6.75
C ILE A 16 14.23 43.47 -7.02
N VAL A 17 13.61 42.32 -7.30
CA VAL A 17 14.33 41.09 -7.68
C VAL A 17 15.14 41.31 -8.95
N LYS A 18 14.55 41.90 -10.00
CA LYS A 18 15.28 42.26 -11.24
C LYS A 18 16.46 43.17 -10.96
N LEU A 19 16.26 44.22 -10.16
CA LEU A 19 17.32 45.17 -9.82
C LEU A 19 18.46 44.49 -9.05
N LEU A 20 18.14 43.62 -8.08
CA LEU A 20 19.14 42.88 -7.31
C LEU A 20 19.95 41.95 -8.21
N ILE A 21 19.31 41.21 -9.10
CA ILE A 21 19.97 40.33 -10.07
C ILE A 21 20.88 41.14 -10.99
N GLN A 22 20.41 42.27 -11.54
CA GLN A 22 21.20 43.17 -12.38
C GLN A 22 22.42 43.75 -11.66
N LYS A 23 22.36 43.90 -10.34
CA LYS A 23 23.49 44.37 -9.50
C LYS A 23 24.43 43.24 -9.08
N GLY A 24 24.26 42.02 -9.58
CA GLY A 24 25.14 40.89 -9.30
C GLY A 24 24.82 40.19 -7.98
N ALA A 25 23.56 40.21 -7.53
CA ALA A 25 23.15 39.40 -6.38
C ALA A 25 23.27 37.90 -6.73
N ASP A 26 23.95 37.15 -5.86
CA ASP A 26 24.08 35.70 -6.02
C ASP A 26 22.71 35.02 -5.85
N VAL A 27 22.31 34.28 -6.90
CA VAL A 27 21.01 33.60 -7.02
C VAL A 27 20.99 32.22 -6.34
N ASN A 28 22.14 31.70 -5.92
CA ASN A 28 22.28 30.36 -5.34
C ASN A 28 22.53 30.38 -3.82
N VAL A 29 22.42 31.54 -3.16
CA VAL A 29 22.69 31.64 -1.72
C VAL A 29 21.65 30.87 -0.91
N LYS A 30 22.09 30.06 0.06
CA LYS A 30 21.18 29.29 0.90
C LYS A 30 20.85 29.96 2.24
N ALA A 31 19.56 30.00 2.56
CA ALA A 31 19.04 30.49 3.83
C ALA A 31 19.05 29.40 4.92
N ASN A 32 20.23 29.05 5.44
CA ASN A 32 20.39 27.95 6.42
C ASN A 32 20.16 28.36 7.89
N GLY A 33 19.38 29.41 8.15
CA GLY A 33 19.13 29.88 9.52
C GLY A 33 18.33 28.87 10.34
N GLU A 34 18.41 28.92 11.67
CA GLU A 34 17.62 28.05 12.56
C GLU A 34 16.11 28.16 12.28
N PHE A 35 15.65 29.36 11.90
CA PHE A 35 14.28 29.62 11.46
C PHE A 35 13.86 28.77 10.25
N PHE A 36 14.76 28.54 9.30
CA PHE A 36 14.53 27.72 8.11
C PHE A 36 14.75 26.22 8.38
N ARG A 37 15.32 25.86 9.53
CA ARG A 37 15.62 24.46 9.90
C ARG A 37 14.46 23.76 10.61
N ASN A 38 13.57 24.50 11.25
CA ASN A 38 12.56 23.89 12.09
C ASN A 38 11.29 23.56 11.29
N LYS A 39 10.94 22.26 11.21
CA LYS A 39 9.72 21.79 10.51
C LYS A 39 8.43 22.26 11.20
N GLU A 40 8.51 22.64 12.47
CA GLU A 40 7.36 22.92 13.32
C GLU A 40 6.96 24.40 13.38
N THR A 41 7.85 25.34 13.04
CA THR A 41 7.61 26.79 13.22
C THR A 41 6.94 27.47 12.01
N GLY A 42 6.64 26.73 10.94
CA GLY A 42 5.86 27.24 9.82
C GLY A 42 6.10 26.49 8.51
N PHE A 43 5.00 26.13 7.83
CA PHE A 43 4.96 25.31 6.60
C PHE A 43 5.78 25.86 5.41
N TYR A 44 6.11 27.15 5.39
CA TYR A 44 6.81 27.81 4.27
C TYR A 44 8.35 27.74 4.36
N PHE A 45 8.91 27.52 5.56
CA PHE A 45 10.32 27.84 5.82
C PHE A 45 11.28 26.65 5.82
N GLY A 46 10.76 25.43 5.91
CA GLY A 46 11.58 24.20 5.91
C GLY A 46 11.94 23.66 4.52
N ILE A 47 11.71 24.40 3.43
CA ILE A 47 11.87 23.86 2.06
C ILE A 47 12.39 24.93 1.07
N GLY A 48 12.26 26.22 1.40
CA GLY A 48 12.71 27.33 0.56
C GLY A 48 14.12 27.83 0.91
N GLU A 49 15.10 26.94 1.07
CA GLU A 49 16.48 27.38 1.40
C GLU A 49 17.13 28.14 0.25
N THR A 50 16.82 27.77 -0.99
CA THR A 50 17.30 28.47 -2.19
C THR A 50 16.29 29.52 -2.65
N PRO A 51 16.74 30.65 -3.25
CA PRO A 51 15.85 31.69 -3.78
C PRO A 51 14.86 31.13 -4.80
N LEU A 52 15.31 30.18 -5.63
CA LEU A 52 14.46 29.49 -6.59
C LEU A 52 13.40 28.61 -5.90
N ALA A 53 13.78 27.78 -4.92
CA ALA A 53 12.80 27.00 -4.17
C ALA A 53 11.78 27.89 -3.46
N LEU A 54 12.22 29.02 -2.88
CA LEU A 54 11.34 29.99 -2.26
C LEU A 54 10.35 30.64 -3.25
N ALA A 55 10.82 31.02 -4.45
CA ALA A 55 9.97 31.57 -5.50
C ALA A 55 8.91 30.56 -5.97
N VAL A 56 9.29 29.28 -6.04
CA VAL A 56 8.38 28.17 -6.33
C VAL A 56 7.36 27.96 -5.21
N CYS A 57 7.80 27.90 -3.95
CA CYS A 57 6.93 27.73 -2.78
C CYS A 57 5.90 28.87 -2.63
N THR A 58 6.28 30.08 -3.04
CA THR A 58 5.41 31.27 -2.97
C THR A 58 4.50 31.46 -4.18
N LYS A 59 4.56 30.53 -5.15
CA LYS A 59 3.77 30.48 -6.39
C LYS A 59 3.99 31.66 -7.35
N GLN A 60 5.24 32.10 -7.52
CA GLN A 60 5.56 33.31 -8.29
C GLN A 60 6.17 32.97 -9.65
N LYS A 61 5.33 32.80 -10.68
CA LYS A 61 5.81 32.34 -12.00
C LYS A 61 6.82 33.29 -12.63
N SER A 62 6.50 34.59 -12.66
CA SER A 62 7.37 35.61 -13.26
C SER A 62 8.76 35.61 -12.64
N ILE A 63 8.85 35.48 -11.31
CA ILE A 63 10.14 35.43 -10.60
C ILE A 63 10.88 34.13 -10.87
N VAL A 64 10.17 33.00 -10.95
CA VAL A 64 10.77 31.72 -11.33
C VAL A 64 11.37 31.81 -12.73
N ASP A 65 10.63 32.37 -13.71
CA ASP A 65 11.10 32.54 -15.08
C ASP A 65 12.34 33.44 -15.12
N LEU A 66 12.34 34.56 -14.39
CA LEU A 66 13.50 35.47 -14.28
C LEU A 66 14.74 34.81 -13.67
N LEU A 67 14.56 33.99 -12.63
CA LEU A 67 15.66 33.26 -12.00
C LEU A 67 16.19 32.16 -12.95
N LEU A 68 15.30 31.46 -13.63
CA LEU A 68 15.64 30.41 -14.60
C LEU A 68 16.33 30.95 -15.87
N ASP A 69 16.08 32.20 -16.23
CA ASP A 69 16.76 32.87 -17.35
C ASP A 69 18.20 33.29 -17.01
N HIS A 70 18.58 33.29 -15.73
CA HIS A 70 19.93 33.62 -15.32
C HIS A 70 20.92 32.46 -15.57
N GLU A 71 22.01 32.72 -16.30
CA GLU A 71 22.95 31.66 -16.75
C GLU A 71 23.61 30.91 -15.59
N GLU A 72 23.90 31.59 -14.47
CA GLU A 72 24.62 31.03 -13.33
C GLU A 72 23.74 30.19 -12.37
N ILE A 73 22.43 30.06 -12.63
CA ILE A 73 21.54 29.38 -11.68
C ILE A 73 21.87 27.89 -11.55
N ASN A 74 22.02 27.42 -10.31
CA ASN A 74 22.39 26.05 -10.01
C ASN A 74 21.19 25.20 -9.60
N LEU A 75 20.61 24.48 -10.57
CA LEU A 75 19.47 23.60 -10.35
C LEU A 75 19.83 22.27 -9.66
N LYS A 76 21.12 21.99 -9.46
CA LYS A 76 21.57 20.75 -8.81
C LYS A 76 21.57 20.86 -7.29
N GLU A 77 21.41 22.06 -6.75
CA GLU A 77 21.46 22.28 -5.32
C GLU A 77 20.31 21.59 -4.59
N THR A 78 20.67 21.07 -3.43
CA THR A 78 19.74 20.47 -2.50
C THR A 78 19.71 21.26 -1.21
N ASP A 79 18.56 21.22 -0.55
CA ASP A 79 18.37 21.73 0.80
C ASP A 79 19.08 20.82 1.83
N GLN A 80 19.04 21.18 3.11
CA GLN A 80 19.64 20.39 4.20
C GLN A 80 19.04 18.97 4.35
N TRP A 81 17.83 18.75 3.84
CA TRP A 81 17.19 17.41 3.79
C TRP A 81 17.47 16.64 2.49
N GLY A 82 18.34 17.16 1.62
CA GLY A 82 18.60 16.57 0.30
C GLY A 82 17.47 16.81 -0.71
N ASN A 83 16.47 17.63 -0.37
CA ASN A 83 15.38 17.97 -1.28
C ASN A 83 15.91 18.85 -2.41
N THR A 84 15.51 18.52 -3.64
CA THR A 84 15.72 19.41 -4.80
C THR A 84 14.54 20.36 -4.95
N VAL A 85 14.66 21.34 -5.85
CA VAL A 85 13.57 22.25 -6.22
C VAL A 85 12.30 21.50 -6.66
N LEU A 86 12.43 20.33 -7.31
CA LEU A 86 11.26 19.50 -7.65
C LEU A 86 10.60 18.88 -6.42
N HIS A 87 11.37 18.43 -5.44
CA HIS A 87 10.81 17.93 -4.17
C HIS A 87 10.07 19.06 -3.44
N ALA A 88 10.64 20.27 -3.46
CA ALA A 88 10.02 21.46 -2.90
C ALA A 88 8.68 21.78 -3.56
N LEU A 89 8.66 21.82 -4.90
CA LEU A 89 7.45 22.02 -5.69
C LEU A 89 6.38 20.98 -5.34
N VAL A 90 6.73 19.69 -5.34
CA VAL A 90 5.81 18.59 -5.00
C VAL A 90 5.20 18.75 -3.61
N SER A 91 5.99 19.19 -2.63
CA SER A 91 5.53 19.31 -1.25
C SER A 91 4.50 20.42 -1.02
N MET A 92 4.63 21.54 -1.73
CA MET A 92 3.83 22.74 -1.50
C MET A 92 2.57 22.83 -2.36
N VAL A 93 2.49 22.05 -3.43
CA VAL A 93 1.39 22.15 -4.38
C VAL A 93 0.14 21.51 -3.80
N ASP A 94 -0.91 22.31 -3.64
CA ASP A 94 -2.24 21.81 -3.30
C ASP A 94 -3.01 21.39 -4.56
N ASP A 95 -3.94 20.46 -4.42
CA ASP A 95 -4.75 19.94 -5.54
C ASP A 95 -5.76 20.97 -6.10
N SER A 96 -5.66 22.26 -5.75
CA SER A 96 -6.66 23.28 -6.11
C SER A 96 -6.36 24.04 -7.40
N GLU A 97 -5.11 24.13 -7.88
CA GLU A 97 -4.74 24.96 -9.04
C GLU A 97 -3.70 24.30 -9.97
N ASP A 98 -3.98 24.29 -11.28
CA ASP A 98 -3.39 23.30 -12.19
C ASP A 98 -2.32 23.89 -13.11
N HIS A 99 -2.56 25.06 -13.71
CA HIS A 99 -1.67 25.57 -14.77
C HIS A 99 -0.33 26.10 -14.28
N TYR A 100 -0.25 26.63 -13.05
CA TYR A 100 1.01 27.13 -12.49
C TYR A 100 2.02 25.98 -12.33
N LEU A 101 1.55 24.88 -11.77
CA LEU A 101 2.36 23.71 -11.49
C LEU A 101 3.00 23.15 -12.76
N GLU A 102 2.16 22.86 -13.75
CA GLU A 102 2.59 22.24 -15.00
C GLU A 102 3.59 23.14 -15.73
N ALA A 103 3.33 24.44 -15.75
CA ALA A 103 4.22 25.42 -16.38
C ALA A 103 5.58 25.50 -15.67
N VAL A 104 5.60 25.60 -14.34
CA VAL A 104 6.86 25.70 -13.58
C VAL A 104 7.64 24.40 -13.59
N TYR A 105 6.97 23.26 -13.43
CA TYR A 105 7.61 21.95 -13.51
C TYR A 105 8.27 21.75 -14.89
N LYS A 106 7.54 22.09 -15.96
CA LYS A 106 8.07 22.06 -17.34
C LYS A 106 9.27 22.99 -17.51
N ALA A 107 9.15 24.25 -17.10
CA ALA A 107 10.22 25.25 -17.24
C ALA A 107 11.52 24.83 -16.52
N ILE A 108 11.41 24.28 -15.30
CA ILE A 108 12.58 23.77 -14.55
C ILE A 108 13.25 22.60 -15.30
N LEU A 109 12.47 21.66 -15.84
CA LEU A 109 13.02 20.53 -16.58
C LEU A 109 13.68 20.95 -17.90
N GLU A 110 13.05 21.86 -18.65
CA GLU A 110 13.59 22.37 -19.91
C GLU A 110 14.95 23.03 -19.68
N LYS A 111 15.01 23.99 -18.74
CA LYS A 111 16.26 24.67 -18.37
C LYS A 111 17.32 23.70 -17.82
N TYR A 112 16.90 22.68 -17.07
CA TYR A 112 17.84 21.65 -16.61
C TYR A 112 18.44 20.87 -17.79
N SER A 113 17.63 20.50 -18.77
CA SER A 113 18.08 19.74 -19.95
C SER A 113 19.00 20.55 -20.87
N GLU A 114 18.75 21.86 -20.98
CA GLU A 114 19.61 22.79 -21.72
C GLU A 114 21.01 22.88 -21.09
N LYS A 115 21.06 22.99 -19.75
CA LYS A 115 22.32 23.15 -19.00
C LYS A 115 23.07 21.83 -18.79
N TYR A 116 22.34 20.71 -18.60
CA TYR A 116 22.89 19.40 -18.25
C TYR A 116 22.40 18.30 -19.21
N ARG A 117 23.02 18.24 -20.40
CA ARG A 117 22.61 17.43 -21.57
C ARG A 117 22.48 15.90 -21.39
N LYS A 118 22.71 15.33 -20.20
CA LYS A 118 22.72 13.87 -19.94
C LYS A 118 22.16 13.43 -18.59
N GLU A 119 21.75 14.36 -17.75
CA GLU A 119 21.24 14.02 -16.42
C GLU A 119 19.75 14.36 -16.34
N THR A 120 18.98 13.51 -15.67
CA THR A 120 17.56 13.78 -15.40
C THR A 120 17.41 14.17 -13.93
N LEU A 121 16.89 15.37 -13.69
CA LEU A 121 16.66 15.86 -12.32
C LEU A 121 15.71 14.95 -11.52
N GLU A 122 14.79 14.26 -12.19
CA GLU A 122 13.81 13.35 -11.57
C GLU A 122 14.40 12.10 -10.92
N HIS A 123 15.61 11.68 -11.32
CA HIS A 123 16.26 10.51 -10.72
C HIS A 123 17.02 10.84 -9.45
N LYS A 124 17.21 12.13 -9.14
CA LYS A 124 17.82 12.53 -7.86
C LYS A 124 16.87 12.24 -6.72
N THR A 125 17.41 11.63 -5.68
CA THR A 125 16.66 11.28 -4.47
C THR A 125 16.96 12.26 -3.36
N ASN A 126 16.00 12.45 -2.46
CA ASN A 126 16.20 13.20 -1.23
C ASN A 126 16.90 12.38 -0.13
N GLY A 127 17.11 12.96 1.05
CA GLY A 127 17.70 12.27 2.20
C GLY A 127 16.89 11.06 2.71
N GLU A 128 15.62 10.93 2.30
CA GLU A 128 14.78 9.75 2.55
C GLU A 128 14.87 8.69 1.43
N ASN A 129 15.77 8.87 0.46
CA ASN A 129 15.90 8.06 -0.76
C ASN A 129 14.61 8.01 -1.62
N LEU A 130 13.84 9.10 -1.64
CA LEU A 130 12.64 9.24 -2.47
C LEU A 130 12.94 10.14 -3.66
N THR A 131 12.46 9.77 -4.86
CA THR A 131 12.41 10.66 -6.02
C THR A 131 11.23 11.63 -5.92
N PRO A 132 11.16 12.71 -6.72
CA PRO A 132 10.03 13.64 -6.69
C PRO A 132 8.67 12.95 -6.93
N VAL A 133 8.64 11.94 -7.81
CA VAL A 133 7.44 11.14 -8.11
C VAL A 133 7.03 10.29 -6.91
N GLN A 134 8.01 9.65 -6.25
CA GLN A 134 7.77 8.88 -5.04
C GLN A 134 7.32 9.77 -3.87
N LEU A 135 7.86 11.00 -3.77
CA LEU A 135 7.42 11.98 -2.79
C LEU A 135 5.98 12.43 -3.06
N ALA A 136 5.60 12.68 -4.32
CA ALA A 136 4.23 13.03 -4.70
C ALA A 136 3.25 11.92 -4.30
N ALA A 137 3.65 10.66 -4.56
CA ALA A 137 2.91 9.48 -4.15
C ALA A 137 2.78 9.36 -2.62
N LYS A 138 3.84 9.67 -1.87
CA LYS A 138 3.85 9.66 -0.40
C LYS A 138 3.03 10.81 0.20
N LEU A 139 2.99 11.98 -0.41
CA LEU A 139 2.19 13.11 0.08
C LEU A 139 0.73 13.04 -0.38
N GLY A 140 0.43 12.19 -1.36
CA GLY A 140 -0.92 12.03 -1.92
C GLY A 140 -1.35 13.18 -2.80
N LYS A 141 -0.39 13.90 -3.41
CA LYS A 141 -0.66 15.02 -4.31
C LYS A 141 -1.08 14.46 -5.66
N ARG A 142 -2.39 14.43 -5.92
CA ARG A 142 -2.97 13.72 -7.05
C ARG A 142 -2.59 14.39 -8.36
N LYS A 143 -2.81 15.70 -8.47
CA LYS A 143 -2.68 16.41 -9.75
C LYS A 143 -1.25 16.44 -10.28
N ILE A 144 -0.26 16.68 -9.41
CA ILE A 144 1.14 16.62 -9.83
C ILE A 144 1.56 15.21 -10.26
N LEU A 145 1.07 14.18 -9.57
CA LEU A 145 1.37 12.81 -9.95
C LEU A 145 0.74 12.48 -11.30
N GLU A 146 -0.51 12.89 -11.53
CA GLU A 146 -1.19 12.76 -12.82
C GLU A 146 -0.43 13.47 -13.95
N TYR A 147 -0.01 14.72 -13.72
CA TYR A 147 0.79 15.48 -14.68
C TYR A 147 2.11 14.79 -14.99
N ILE A 148 2.88 14.37 -13.98
CA ILE A 148 4.18 13.72 -14.21
C ILE A 148 3.99 12.44 -15.03
N LEU A 149 2.98 11.62 -14.73
CA LEU A 149 2.72 10.37 -15.43
C LEU A 149 2.19 10.55 -16.85
N SER A 150 1.37 11.58 -17.08
CA SER A 150 0.77 11.88 -18.39
C SER A 150 1.61 12.82 -19.26
N ARG A 151 2.77 13.26 -18.77
CA ARG A 151 3.61 14.27 -19.46
C ARG A 151 4.10 13.77 -20.82
N GLU A 152 3.72 14.54 -21.83
CA GLU A 152 4.18 14.43 -23.21
C GLU A 152 4.72 15.79 -23.67
N LEU A 153 6.03 15.85 -23.93
CA LEU A 153 6.70 17.01 -24.52
C LEU A 153 6.91 16.76 -26.01
N LYS A 154 6.51 17.74 -26.83
CA LYS A 154 6.57 17.66 -28.29
C LYS A 154 7.94 18.04 -28.86
N ASP A 155 8.74 18.80 -28.11
CA ASP A 155 10.01 19.32 -28.61
C ASP A 155 11.08 18.22 -28.62
N GLU A 156 11.74 18.01 -29.77
CA GLU A 156 12.71 16.93 -30.00
C GLU A 156 13.84 16.92 -28.96
N LYS A 157 14.31 18.11 -28.56
CA LYS A 157 15.38 18.26 -27.55
C LYS A 157 14.97 17.74 -26.18
N THR A 158 13.69 17.87 -25.83
CA THR A 158 13.14 17.51 -24.51
C THR A 158 12.37 16.20 -24.52
N LEU A 159 12.24 15.55 -25.67
CA LEU A 159 11.46 14.31 -25.84
C LEU A 159 11.91 13.21 -24.88
N HIS A 160 13.21 13.15 -24.56
CA HIS A 160 13.78 12.20 -23.60
C HIS A 160 13.26 12.37 -22.16
N LEU A 161 12.62 13.49 -21.84
CA LEU A 161 11.99 13.76 -20.54
C LEU A 161 10.52 13.35 -20.51
N SER A 162 9.91 13.02 -21.65
CA SER A 162 8.52 12.58 -21.73
C SER A 162 8.35 11.20 -21.08
N ARG A 163 7.32 11.04 -20.24
CA ARG A 163 6.97 9.75 -19.66
C ARG A 163 5.89 9.02 -20.46
N LYS A 164 5.07 9.78 -21.18
CA LYS A 164 4.10 9.29 -22.14
C LYS A 164 4.60 9.60 -23.55
N LEU A 165 4.71 8.58 -24.38
CA LEU A 165 5.06 8.68 -25.79
C LEU A 165 3.92 8.11 -26.62
N THR A 166 3.44 8.85 -27.61
CA THR A 166 2.45 8.33 -28.56
C THR A 166 3.18 7.59 -29.69
N ASP A 167 3.01 6.27 -29.75
CA ASP A 167 3.69 5.42 -30.76
C ASP A 167 3.06 5.61 -32.14
N TRP A 168 1.73 5.58 -32.19
CA TRP A 168 0.96 5.78 -33.41
C TRP A 168 -0.47 6.20 -33.09
N VAL A 169 -1.07 6.95 -34.02
CA VAL A 169 -2.44 7.41 -33.96
C VAL A 169 -3.10 7.14 -35.30
N TYR A 170 -4.19 6.37 -35.28
CA TYR A 170 -5.04 6.07 -36.43
C TYR A 170 -6.46 6.51 -36.13
N GLY A 171 -6.78 7.75 -36.51
CA GLY A 171 -8.07 8.37 -36.19
C GLY A 171 -8.33 8.38 -34.68
N PRO A 172 -9.34 7.63 -34.17
CA PRO A 172 -9.62 7.52 -32.74
C PRO A 172 -8.73 6.51 -32.00
N LEU A 173 -7.99 5.65 -32.70
CA LEU A 173 -7.14 4.62 -32.09
C LEU A 173 -5.75 5.20 -31.84
N CYS A 174 -5.31 5.21 -30.58
CA CYS A 174 -3.99 5.67 -30.20
C CYS A 174 -3.27 4.58 -29.42
N SER A 175 -2.00 4.31 -29.76
CA SER A 175 -1.09 3.57 -28.89
C SER A 175 -0.20 4.55 -28.15
N SER A 176 -0.15 4.44 -26.83
CA SER A 176 0.76 5.23 -26.00
C SER A 176 1.61 4.33 -25.12
N LEU A 177 2.90 4.59 -25.13
CA LEU A 177 3.92 3.95 -24.31
C LEU A 177 4.14 4.79 -23.05
N TYR A 178 4.13 4.13 -21.90
CA TYR A 178 4.38 4.76 -20.61
C TYR A 178 5.67 4.23 -19.99
N ASP A 179 6.50 5.14 -19.46
CA ASP A 179 7.65 4.76 -18.64
C ASP A 179 7.18 4.20 -17.29
N LEU A 180 7.63 2.99 -16.95
CA LEU A 180 7.30 2.28 -15.71
C LEU A 180 8.39 2.43 -14.63
N ASN A 181 9.44 3.20 -14.90
CA ASN A 181 10.51 3.44 -13.94
C ASN A 181 9.96 4.11 -12.67
N ASP A 182 10.38 3.61 -11.51
CA ASP A 182 9.88 3.97 -10.16
C ASP A 182 8.41 3.62 -9.85
N LEU A 183 7.61 3.27 -10.87
CA LEU A 183 6.21 2.88 -10.71
C LEU A 183 6.06 1.41 -10.35
N ASP A 184 6.80 0.55 -11.03
CA ASP A 184 6.66 -0.88 -10.89
C ASP A 184 7.17 -1.42 -9.53
N THR A 185 6.67 -2.59 -9.13
CA THR A 185 6.95 -3.26 -7.85
C THR A 185 8.37 -3.79 -7.71
N SER A 186 9.25 -3.52 -8.66
CA SER A 186 10.66 -3.95 -8.67
C SER A 186 11.52 -3.20 -7.65
N LYS A 187 11.22 -1.92 -7.40
CA LYS A 187 11.94 -1.08 -6.43
C LYS A 187 11.28 -1.13 -5.04
N LYS A 188 12.10 -1.08 -3.97
CA LYS A 188 11.64 -1.13 -2.56
C LYS A 188 10.64 -0.01 -2.23
N ASN A 189 10.85 1.19 -2.76
CA ASN A 189 9.98 2.37 -2.60
C ASN A 189 9.21 2.69 -3.89
N SER A 190 8.64 1.65 -4.53
CA SER A 190 7.76 1.80 -5.69
C SER A 190 6.62 2.78 -5.39
N VAL A 191 6.22 3.59 -6.38
CA VAL A 191 5.04 4.47 -6.28
C VAL A 191 3.79 3.67 -5.88
N LEU A 192 3.56 2.50 -6.47
CA LEU A 192 2.42 1.66 -6.14
C LEU A 192 2.47 1.19 -4.67
N HIS A 193 3.65 0.84 -4.19
CA HIS A 193 3.85 0.45 -2.79
C HIS A 193 3.59 1.61 -1.84
N LEU A 194 4.12 2.80 -2.15
CA LEU A 194 3.92 4.00 -1.34
C LEU A 194 2.45 4.40 -1.26
N ILE A 195 1.71 4.39 -2.38
CA ILE A 195 0.27 4.74 -2.38
C ILE A 195 -0.55 3.73 -1.56
N VAL A 196 -0.29 2.43 -1.71
CA VAL A 196 -1.08 1.37 -1.07
C VAL A 196 -0.81 1.31 0.44
N TYR A 197 0.45 1.40 0.85
CA TYR A 197 0.85 1.26 2.26
C TYR A 197 0.80 2.56 3.05
N ASN A 198 0.71 3.72 2.40
CA ASN A 198 0.54 4.98 3.11
C ASN A 198 -0.91 5.17 3.54
N SER A 199 -1.11 5.10 4.84
CA SER A 199 -2.40 5.17 5.53
C SER A 199 -2.91 6.58 5.77
N LYS A 200 -2.04 7.60 5.70
CA LYS A 200 -2.40 8.98 6.04
C LYS A 200 -3.23 9.65 4.94
N LEU A 201 -3.26 9.04 3.75
CA LEU A 201 -3.89 9.60 2.57
C LEU A 201 -5.36 9.20 2.48
N SER A 202 -6.27 10.16 2.57
CA SER A 202 -7.70 9.98 2.26
C SER A 202 -7.92 9.65 0.78
N ASN A 203 -7.14 10.30 -0.11
CA ASN A 203 -7.36 10.30 -1.57
C ASN A 203 -6.63 9.15 -2.28
N ARG A 204 -6.15 8.13 -1.56
CA ARG A 204 -5.41 7.00 -2.15
C ARG A 204 -6.16 6.23 -3.23
N HIS A 205 -7.49 6.19 -3.12
CA HIS A 205 -8.35 5.46 -4.03
C HIS A 205 -8.44 6.20 -5.37
N GLU A 206 -8.61 7.53 -5.34
CA GLU A 206 -8.56 8.40 -6.51
C GLU A 206 -7.21 8.31 -7.23
N MET A 207 -6.10 8.20 -6.48
CA MET A 207 -4.76 8.04 -7.10
C MET A 207 -4.61 6.70 -7.84
N LEU A 208 -5.30 5.64 -7.41
CA LEU A 208 -5.27 4.34 -8.10
C LEU A 208 -6.18 4.32 -9.34
N GLU A 209 -7.03 5.33 -9.52
CA GLU A 209 -7.90 5.46 -10.69
C GLU A 209 -7.19 6.02 -11.92
N PHE A 210 -5.96 6.52 -11.78
CA PHE A 210 -5.14 6.93 -12.91
C PHE A 210 -5.06 5.82 -13.97
N GLU A 211 -5.22 6.21 -15.23
CA GLU A 211 -5.31 5.28 -16.36
C GLU A 211 -4.14 4.29 -16.39
N LEU A 212 -2.90 4.80 -16.24
CA LEU A 212 -1.68 3.98 -16.21
C LEU A 212 -1.67 2.97 -15.06
N LEU A 213 -2.01 3.41 -13.83
CA LEU A 213 -1.97 2.53 -12.66
C LEU A 213 -3.09 1.49 -12.71
N LYS A 214 -4.27 1.89 -13.16
CA LYS A 214 -5.43 1.01 -13.34
C LYS A 214 -5.15 -0.07 -14.37
N THR A 215 -4.62 0.31 -15.54
CA THR A 215 -4.26 -0.65 -16.60
C THR A 215 -3.14 -1.58 -16.15
N LEU A 216 -2.08 -1.05 -15.52
CA LEU A 216 -0.97 -1.85 -14.98
C LEU A 216 -1.45 -2.88 -13.94
N LEU A 217 -2.29 -2.47 -12.99
CA LEU A 217 -2.86 -3.37 -11.99
C LEU A 217 -3.75 -4.44 -12.62
N ASN A 218 -4.55 -4.09 -13.62
CA ASN A 218 -5.41 -5.02 -14.33
C ASN A 218 -4.59 -6.10 -15.07
N GLU A 219 -3.51 -5.69 -15.74
CA GLU A 219 -2.63 -6.63 -16.46
C GLU A 219 -1.87 -7.54 -15.48
N LYS A 220 -1.39 -7.01 -14.35
CA LYS A 220 -0.83 -7.84 -13.28
C LYS A 220 -1.85 -8.83 -12.72
N TRP A 221 -3.09 -8.37 -12.53
CA TRP A 221 -4.18 -9.20 -12.04
C TRP A 221 -4.45 -10.38 -12.97
N LYS A 222 -4.62 -10.12 -14.27
CA LYS A 222 -4.86 -11.17 -15.27
C LYS A 222 -3.71 -12.16 -15.38
N LYS A 223 -2.46 -11.67 -15.42
CA LYS A 223 -1.30 -12.50 -15.72
C LYS A 223 -0.90 -13.44 -14.59
N PHE A 224 -0.82 -12.95 -13.33
CA PHE A 224 -0.30 -13.77 -12.23
C PHE A 224 -1.15 -13.74 -10.96
N VAL A 225 -1.73 -12.59 -10.59
CA VAL A 225 -2.38 -12.48 -9.27
C VAL A 225 -3.64 -13.32 -9.22
N SER A 226 -4.44 -13.34 -10.29
CA SER A 226 -5.67 -14.12 -10.39
C SER A 226 -5.41 -15.60 -10.12
N HIS A 227 -4.44 -16.20 -10.81
CA HIS A 227 -4.07 -17.60 -10.64
C HIS A 227 -3.61 -17.92 -9.22
N MET A 228 -2.68 -17.12 -8.67
CA MET A 228 -2.19 -17.31 -7.31
C MET A 228 -3.31 -17.14 -6.27
N PHE A 229 -4.23 -16.20 -6.50
CA PHE A 229 -5.36 -15.93 -5.63
C PHE A 229 -6.38 -17.07 -5.63
N TYR A 230 -6.76 -17.60 -6.79
CA TYR A 230 -7.69 -18.73 -6.89
C TYR A 230 -7.10 -20.04 -6.36
N ILE A 231 -5.81 -20.28 -6.54
CA ILE A 231 -5.11 -21.41 -5.90
C ILE A 231 -5.18 -21.24 -4.37
N GLY A 232 -4.92 -20.02 -3.86
CA GLY A 232 -5.06 -19.71 -2.44
C GLY A 232 -6.48 -19.92 -1.91
N LEU A 233 -7.50 -19.54 -2.68
CA LEU A 233 -8.93 -19.77 -2.37
C LEU A 233 -9.21 -21.26 -2.25
N PHE A 234 -8.77 -22.05 -3.22
CA PHE A 234 -8.99 -23.49 -3.27
C PHE A 234 -8.35 -24.21 -2.08
N ILE A 235 -7.10 -23.88 -1.74
CA ILE A 235 -6.40 -24.45 -0.57
C ILE A 235 -7.13 -24.11 0.73
N TYR A 236 -7.55 -22.85 0.89
CA TYR A 236 -8.27 -22.42 2.10
C TYR A 236 -9.68 -23.03 2.20
N PHE A 237 -10.37 -23.22 1.08
CA PHE A 237 -11.63 -23.95 1.03
C PHE A 237 -11.47 -25.40 1.49
N ILE A 238 -10.48 -26.13 0.96
CA ILE A 238 -10.18 -27.51 1.38
C ILE A 238 -9.88 -27.56 2.88
N TYR A 239 -9.09 -26.62 3.39
CA TYR A 239 -8.80 -26.53 4.83
C TYR A 239 -10.08 -26.41 5.67
N ASN A 240 -11.03 -25.54 5.29
CA ASN A 240 -12.30 -25.40 6.02
C ASN A 240 -13.19 -26.64 5.88
N VAL A 241 -13.21 -27.30 4.72
CA VAL A 241 -13.95 -28.56 4.53
C VAL A 241 -13.36 -29.65 5.44
N ILE A 242 -12.04 -29.82 5.48
CA ILE A 242 -11.41 -30.80 6.38
C ILE A 242 -11.70 -30.46 7.85
N LEU A 243 -11.62 -29.19 8.24
CA LEU A 243 -11.98 -28.73 9.59
C LEU A 243 -13.44 -29.08 9.93
N THR A 244 -14.39 -28.89 9.01
CA THR A 244 -15.79 -29.30 9.22
C THR A 244 -15.94 -30.81 9.34
N LEU A 245 -15.29 -31.60 8.49
CA LEU A 245 -15.38 -33.07 8.54
C LEU A 245 -14.81 -33.63 9.85
N VAL A 246 -13.66 -33.11 10.29
CA VAL A 246 -13.03 -33.48 11.58
C VAL A 246 -13.90 -33.09 12.78
N SER A 247 -14.66 -32.01 12.68
CA SER A 247 -15.59 -31.62 13.74
C SER A 247 -16.87 -32.47 13.75
N TYR A 248 -17.39 -32.82 12.58
CA TYR A 248 -18.67 -33.52 12.43
C TYR A 248 -18.55 -35.01 12.78
N TYR A 249 -17.52 -35.68 12.27
CA TYR A 249 -17.28 -37.10 12.54
C TYR A 249 -16.64 -37.38 13.90
N ARG A 250 -16.60 -36.38 14.79
CA ARG A 250 -16.08 -36.57 16.13
C ARG A 250 -17.02 -37.48 16.93
N PRO A 251 -16.55 -38.63 17.46
CA PRO A 251 -17.36 -39.46 18.32
C PRO A 251 -17.68 -38.72 19.62
N TYR A 252 -18.96 -38.62 19.97
CA TYR A 252 -19.42 -38.10 21.24
C TYR A 252 -19.20 -39.17 22.31
N GLU A 253 -18.04 -39.15 22.96
CA GLU A 253 -17.74 -39.99 24.12
C GLU A 253 -17.64 -39.12 25.38
N ASP A 254 -18.31 -39.53 26.46
CA ASP A 254 -18.31 -38.82 27.75
C ASP A 254 -16.94 -38.77 28.44
N LYS A 255 -15.93 -39.45 27.89
CA LYS A 255 -14.56 -39.51 28.41
C LYS A 255 -13.55 -39.23 27.30
N VAL A 256 -12.67 -38.27 27.53
CA VAL A 256 -11.53 -37.97 26.65
C VAL A 256 -10.54 -39.15 26.72
N PRO A 257 -9.92 -39.60 25.62
CA PRO A 257 -9.14 -40.83 25.61
C PRO A 257 -7.93 -40.75 26.55
N THR A 258 -8.05 -41.40 27.70
CA THR A 258 -6.92 -41.78 28.54
C THR A 258 -6.37 -43.11 28.05
N THR A 259 -5.12 -43.08 27.58
CA THR A 259 -4.20 -44.21 27.28
C THR A 259 -4.19 -44.82 25.88
N LYS A 260 -2.96 -45.24 25.50
CA LYS A 260 -2.45 -45.57 24.16
C LYS A 260 -3.04 -46.85 23.50
N SER A 261 -4.09 -47.46 24.06
CA SER A 261 -4.63 -48.74 23.57
C SER A 261 -5.92 -48.67 22.75
N ASP A 262 -6.53 -47.50 22.56
CA ASP A 262 -7.90 -47.40 22.01
C ASP A 262 -8.00 -46.79 20.59
N VAL A 263 -6.93 -46.81 19.80
CA VAL A 263 -6.96 -46.28 18.40
C VAL A 263 -7.96 -47.04 17.50
N CYS A 264 -8.33 -48.29 17.86
CA CYS A 264 -9.36 -49.07 17.16
C CYS A 264 -10.70 -49.19 17.92
N ARG A 265 -10.89 -48.48 19.05
CA ARG A 265 -12.11 -48.57 19.87
C ARG A 265 -13.00 -47.33 19.79
N THR A 266 -12.75 -46.42 18.87
CA THR A 266 -13.72 -45.37 18.53
C THR A 266 -14.94 -46.04 17.90
N ASN A 267 -15.96 -46.27 18.72
CA ASN A 267 -17.26 -46.73 18.26
C ASN A 267 -17.95 -45.58 17.52
N LEU A 268 -17.59 -45.40 16.25
CA LEU A 268 -18.49 -44.80 15.27
C LEU A 268 -19.74 -45.70 15.23
N LYS A 269 -20.78 -45.31 15.97
CA LYS A 269 -22.13 -45.89 15.89
C LYS A 269 -22.73 -45.53 14.53
N PHE A 270 -22.23 -46.12 13.46
CA PHE A 270 -23.09 -46.45 12.34
C PHE A 270 -23.89 -47.67 12.77
N ASN A 271 -25.16 -47.48 13.11
CA ASN A 271 -26.09 -48.58 13.37
C ASN A 271 -26.35 -49.31 12.04
N PHE A 272 -25.44 -50.21 11.68
CA PHE A 272 -25.75 -51.29 10.74
C PHE A 272 -25.95 -52.55 11.57
N GLN A 273 -27.22 -52.99 11.66
CA GLN A 273 -27.59 -54.30 12.20
C GLN A 273 -27.00 -55.38 11.29
N GLY A 274 -26.03 -56.14 11.80
CA GLY A 274 -25.45 -57.29 11.11
C GLY A 274 -23.93 -57.38 11.32
N GLU A 275 -23.51 -58.14 12.33
CA GLU A 275 -22.10 -58.46 12.59
C GLU A 275 -21.47 -59.27 11.44
N LYS A 276 -20.34 -58.78 10.91
CA LYS A 276 -19.28 -59.59 10.28
C LYS A 276 -17.91 -59.00 10.61
N GLN A 277 -16.92 -59.87 10.85
CA GLN A 277 -15.52 -59.54 11.16
C GLN A 277 -14.81 -58.69 10.10
N GLU A 278 -15.38 -58.53 8.91
CA GLU A 278 -14.86 -57.70 7.81
C GLU A 278 -14.94 -56.18 8.09
N ASN A 279 -15.75 -55.74 9.06
CA ASN A 279 -15.94 -54.32 9.37
C ASN A 279 -14.92 -53.72 10.36
N TYR A 280 -14.04 -54.54 10.96
CA TYR A 280 -13.04 -54.07 11.92
C TYR A 280 -11.88 -53.31 11.25
N SER A 281 -11.43 -53.76 10.08
CA SER A 281 -10.38 -53.07 9.31
C SER A 281 -10.86 -51.68 8.87
N PHE A 282 -12.06 -51.61 8.29
CA PHE A 282 -12.68 -50.37 7.81
C PHE A 282 -12.86 -49.33 8.94
N ARG A 283 -13.22 -49.76 10.15
CA ARG A 283 -13.36 -48.87 11.32
C ARG A 283 -12.01 -48.32 11.80
N CYS A 284 -10.95 -49.12 11.79
CA CYS A 284 -9.60 -48.65 12.12
C CYS A 284 -9.05 -47.71 11.03
N ASP A 285 -9.39 -47.93 9.76
CA ASP A 285 -8.98 -47.06 8.64
C ASP A 285 -9.64 -45.68 8.72
N ILE A 286 -10.92 -45.61 9.11
CA ILE A 286 -11.62 -44.34 9.37
C ILE A 286 -11.00 -43.60 10.57
N GLY A 287 -10.66 -44.32 11.65
CA GLY A 287 -10.00 -43.72 12.82
C GLY A 287 -8.62 -43.14 12.49
N ARG A 288 -7.85 -43.83 11.63
CA ARG A 288 -6.57 -43.32 11.12
C ARG A 288 -6.76 -42.08 10.25
N LEU A 289 -7.74 -42.07 9.36
CA LEU A 289 -8.08 -40.93 8.51
C LEU A 289 -8.53 -39.71 9.34
N TYR A 290 -9.26 -39.94 10.43
CA TYR A 290 -9.62 -38.90 11.37
C TYR A 290 -8.39 -38.27 12.05
N LEU A 291 -7.47 -39.11 12.54
CA LEU A 291 -6.24 -38.67 13.18
C LEU A 291 -5.31 -37.93 12.20
N THR A 292 -5.21 -38.39 10.95
CA THR A 292 -4.44 -37.67 9.93
C THR A 292 -5.06 -36.31 9.61
N GLY A 293 -6.40 -36.22 9.56
CA GLY A 293 -7.12 -34.95 9.42
C GLY A 293 -6.87 -33.98 10.58
N GLN A 294 -6.87 -34.47 11.82
CA GLN A 294 -6.54 -33.64 13.00
C GLN A 294 -5.12 -33.08 12.95
N VAL A 295 -4.14 -33.92 12.61
CA VAL A 295 -2.73 -33.50 12.47
C VAL A 295 -2.60 -32.46 11.36
N PHE A 296 -3.25 -32.68 10.21
CA PHE A 296 -3.26 -31.75 9.10
C PHE A 296 -3.83 -30.38 9.51
N VAL A 297 -5.00 -30.35 10.15
CA VAL A 297 -5.64 -29.11 10.63
C VAL A 297 -4.73 -28.35 11.60
N PHE A 298 -4.06 -29.06 12.52
CA PHE A 298 -3.15 -28.45 13.48
C PHE A 298 -1.92 -27.83 12.80
N ILE A 299 -1.29 -28.54 11.85
CA ILE A 299 -0.15 -28.02 11.07
C ILE A 299 -0.58 -26.80 10.25
N CYS A 300 -1.73 -26.86 9.59
CA CYS A 300 -2.28 -25.73 8.84
C CYS A 300 -2.58 -24.53 9.74
N ALA A 301 -3.11 -24.74 10.94
CA ALA A 301 -3.36 -23.67 11.90
C ALA A 301 -2.07 -22.98 12.34
N ILE A 302 -1.00 -23.74 12.63
CA ILE A 302 0.32 -23.18 12.94
C ILE A 302 0.86 -22.38 11.75
N TYR A 303 0.75 -22.92 10.53
CA TYR A 303 1.18 -22.22 9.32
C TYR A 303 0.43 -20.89 9.12
N LEU A 304 -0.90 -20.89 9.28
CA LEU A 304 -1.72 -19.68 9.19
C LEU A 304 -1.32 -18.65 10.27
N MET A 305 -1.09 -19.11 11.50
CA MET A 305 -0.63 -18.25 12.59
C MET A 305 0.72 -17.60 12.28
N LEU A 306 1.72 -18.38 11.84
CA LEU A 306 3.05 -17.86 11.48
C LEU A 306 2.99 -16.91 10.28
N LYS A 307 2.17 -17.22 9.27
CA LYS A 307 1.93 -16.36 8.11
C LYS A 307 1.38 -15.00 8.54
N GLU A 308 0.37 -14.96 9.41
CA GLU A 308 -0.21 -13.69 9.87
C GLU A 308 0.74 -12.92 10.79
N VAL A 309 1.49 -13.59 11.67
CA VAL A 309 2.52 -12.93 12.50
C VAL A 309 3.59 -12.29 11.64
N ARG A 310 4.07 -12.98 10.58
CA ARG A 310 5.03 -12.41 9.62
C ARG A 310 4.46 -11.19 8.90
N ASN A 311 3.19 -11.24 8.51
CA ASN A 311 2.50 -10.11 7.88
C ASN A 311 2.42 -8.90 8.82
N LEU A 312 2.17 -9.11 10.10
CA LEU A 312 2.14 -8.04 11.11
C LEU A 312 3.53 -7.47 11.38
N LEU A 313 4.57 -8.30 11.48
CA LEU A 313 5.96 -7.85 11.67
C LEU A 313 6.46 -7.03 10.48
N SER A 314 6.19 -7.48 9.25
CA SER A 314 6.53 -6.75 8.01
C SER A 314 5.87 -5.36 7.93
N LYS A 315 4.71 -5.19 8.58
CA LYS A 315 4.05 -3.88 8.70
C LYS A 315 4.68 -3.00 9.79
N LYS A 316 5.26 -3.59 10.84
CA LYS A 316 5.85 -2.87 11.98
C LYS A 316 7.16 -2.16 11.61
N ASP A 317 7.95 -2.74 10.71
CA ASP A 317 9.22 -2.15 10.25
C ASP A 317 9.06 -0.91 9.36
N LYS A 318 7.83 -0.60 8.91
CA LYS A 318 7.51 0.61 8.15
C LYS A 318 6.95 1.68 9.12
N ASN A 319 7.85 2.48 9.68
CA ASN A 319 7.62 3.59 10.63
C ASN A 319 6.20 4.22 10.65
N TYR A 320 5.50 3.97 11.77
CA TYR A 320 4.61 4.78 12.61
C TYR A 320 3.50 5.70 12.01
N GLN A 321 2.25 5.26 12.24
CA GLN A 321 1.00 5.99 12.57
C GLN A 321 -0.18 5.44 11.77
N THR A 322 -0.78 4.35 12.27
CA THR A 322 -1.85 3.63 11.58
C THR A 322 -2.88 3.04 12.56
N GLN A 323 -3.48 3.87 13.42
CA GLN A 323 -4.54 3.38 14.29
C GLN A 323 -5.91 3.26 13.58
N ALA A 324 -6.22 4.06 12.55
CA ALA A 324 -7.59 4.11 12.03
C ALA A 324 -7.87 3.26 10.77
N LEU A 325 -6.97 3.21 9.78
CA LEU A 325 -7.27 2.58 8.47
C LEU A 325 -6.71 1.15 8.29
N LEU A 326 -5.86 0.69 9.21
CA LEU A 326 -5.49 -0.73 9.30
C LEU A 326 -6.73 -1.57 9.66
N ILE A 327 -7.74 -1.03 10.32
CA ILE A 327 -8.83 -1.82 10.91
C ILE A 327 -9.66 -2.54 9.83
N SER A 328 -9.85 -1.96 8.62
CA SER A 328 -10.63 -2.64 7.57
C SER A 328 -9.85 -3.82 6.96
N GLN A 329 -8.69 -3.59 6.33
CA GLN A 329 -7.89 -4.65 5.71
C GLN A 329 -7.31 -5.62 6.74
N SER A 330 -7.13 -5.17 7.99
CA SER A 330 -6.72 -6.03 9.10
C SER A 330 -7.88 -6.74 9.77
N CYS A 331 -9.16 -6.38 9.56
CA CYS A 331 -10.26 -7.12 10.18
C CYS A 331 -10.21 -8.60 9.76
N PHE A 332 -10.12 -8.87 8.45
CA PHE A 332 -9.98 -10.25 7.96
C PHE A 332 -8.67 -10.93 8.34
N GLN A 333 -7.59 -10.17 8.52
CA GLN A 333 -6.31 -10.71 9.00
C GLN A 333 -6.36 -11.06 10.49
N LEU A 334 -7.01 -10.21 11.28
CA LEU A 334 -7.26 -10.41 12.71
C LEU A 334 -8.22 -11.57 12.93
N THR A 335 -9.29 -11.70 12.15
CA THR A 335 -10.23 -12.84 12.25
C THR A 335 -9.58 -14.14 11.80
N SER A 336 -8.69 -14.12 10.80
CA SER A 336 -7.91 -15.30 10.39
C SER A 336 -6.88 -15.71 11.44
N TRP A 337 -6.22 -14.73 12.07
CA TRP A 337 -5.32 -14.98 13.19
C TRP A 337 -6.07 -15.52 14.42
N LEU A 338 -7.22 -14.94 14.74
CA LEU A 338 -8.10 -15.39 15.83
C LEU A 338 -8.58 -16.82 15.58
N GLN A 339 -9.00 -17.14 14.36
CA GLN A 339 -9.38 -18.50 13.97
C GLN A 339 -8.23 -19.49 14.22
N ALA A 340 -7.02 -19.19 13.75
CA ALA A 340 -5.85 -20.06 13.93
C ALA A 340 -5.53 -20.27 15.42
N MET A 341 -5.60 -19.20 16.23
CA MET A 341 -5.42 -19.26 17.68
C MET A 341 -6.46 -20.14 18.37
N LEU A 342 -7.74 -20.00 18.00
CA LEU A 342 -8.82 -20.81 18.58
C LEU A 342 -8.68 -22.30 18.23
N VAL A 343 -8.24 -22.64 17.00
CA VAL A 343 -7.97 -24.04 16.62
C VAL A 343 -6.81 -24.62 17.42
N ILE A 344 -5.71 -23.88 17.58
CA ILE A 344 -4.55 -24.32 18.37
C ILE A 344 -4.93 -24.51 19.84
N LEU A 345 -5.66 -23.55 20.42
CA LEU A 345 -6.13 -23.63 21.80
C LEU A 345 -7.09 -24.80 22.02
N SER A 346 -8.01 -25.05 21.08
CA SER A 346 -8.91 -26.21 21.12
C SER A 346 -8.13 -27.52 21.10
N SER A 347 -7.10 -27.64 20.26
CA SER A 347 -6.24 -28.84 20.23
C SER A 347 -5.45 -29.05 21.53
N ILE A 348 -4.95 -27.98 22.16
CA ILE A 348 -4.26 -28.07 23.46
C ILE A 348 -5.22 -28.52 24.57
N ILE A 349 -6.41 -27.91 24.65
CA ILE A 349 -7.43 -28.25 25.64
C ILE A 349 -7.92 -29.69 25.47
N TYR A 350 -7.99 -30.17 24.22
CA TYR A 350 -8.27 -31.56 23.92
C TYR A 350 -7.20 -32.51 24.49
N TRP A 351 -5.92 -32.17 24.38
CA TRP A 351 -4.84 -32.96 24.98
C TRP A 351 -4.84 -32.95 26.51
N ILE A 352 -5.31 -31.85 27.12
CA ILE A 352 -5.44 -31.72 28.58
C ILE A 352 -6.63 -32.55 29.11
N GLY A 353 -7.60 -32.90 28.26
CA GLY A 353 -8.74 -33.72 28.68
C GLY A 353 -9.98 -32.92 29.10
N LEU A 354 -10.04 -31.62 28.82
CA LEU A 354 -11.17 -30.77 29.18
C LEU A 354 -12.25 -30.78 28.11
N ARG A 355 -13.53 -30.68 28.51
CA ARG A 355 -14.70 -30.73 27.61
C ARG A 355 -14.97 -29.43 26.85
N GLU A 356 -14.42 -28.31 27.31
CA GLU A 356 -14.67 -26.98 26.75
C GLU A 356 -14.06 -26.73 25.36
N TYR A 357 -13.16 -27.62 24.91
CA TYR A 357 -12.53 -27.55 23.57
C TYR A 357 -13.53 -27.50 22.41
N LEU A 358 -14.73 -28.08 22.58
CA LEU A 358 -15.77 -28.13 21.54
C LEU A 358 -16.33 -26.73 21.25
N ILE A 359 -16.54 -25.91 22.28
CA ILE A 359 -17.05 -24.54 22.13
C ILE A 359 -16.09 -23.72 21.29
N LEU A 360 -14.80 -23.78 21.62
CA LEU A 360 -13.75 -23.07 20.89
C LEU A 360 -13.62 -23.55 19.44
N LEU A 361 -13.80 -24.85 19.19
CA LEU A 361 -13.74 -25.42 17.85
C LEU A 361 -14.90 -24.95 16.97
N VAL A 362 -16.13 -24.93 17.51
CA VAL A 362 -17.32 -24.47 16.76
C VAL A 362 -17.20 -22.99 16.42
N LEU A 363 -16.72 -22.17 17.37
CA LEU A 363 -16.44 -20.76 17.12
C LEU A 363 -15.37 -20.57 16.03
N ALA A 364 -14.28 -21.33 16.09
CA ALA A 364 -13.23 -21.29 15.06
C ALA A 364 -13.75 -21.68 13.67
N MET A 365 -14.62 -22.68 13.58
CA MET A 365 -15.21 -23.14 12.33
C MET A 365 -16.15 -22.09 11.73
N SER A 366 -17.01 -21.48 12.56
CA SER A 366 -17.86 -20.37 12.15
C SER A 366 -17.02 -19.23 11.58
N LEU A 367 -15.98 -18.81 12.31
CA LEU A 367 -15.04 -17.79 11.84
C LEU A 367 -14.35 -18.19 10.53
N GLY A 368 -13.96 -19.46 10.37
CA GLY A 368 -13.34 -19.96 9.14
C GLY A 368 -14.19 -19.80 7.89
N TRP A 369 -15.48 -20.13 7.99
CA TRP A 369 -16.43 -19.91 6.90
C TRP A 369 -16.72 -18.43 6.66
N THR A 370 -16.81 -17.60 7.70
CA THR A 370 -16.95 -16.13 7.50
C THR A 370 -15.72 -15.54 6.81
N ASN A 371 -14.53 -16.05 7.10
CA ASN A 371 -13.28 -15.62 6.47
C ASN A 371 -13.22 -15.98 4.96
N MET A 372 -14.05 -16.92 4.47
CA MET A 372 -14.18 -17.15 3.01
C MET A 372 -14.68 -15.92 2.27
N LEU A 373 -15.41 -15.01 2.93
CA LEU A 373 -15.87 -13.75 2.33
C LEU A 373 -14.72 -12.87 1.85
N TYR A 374 -13.51 -13.02 2.41
CA TYR A 374 -12.32 -12.30 1.93
C TYR A 374 -12.02 -12.63 0.45
N TYR A 375 -12.19 -13.88 0.05
CA TYR A 375 -11.87 -14.34 -1.30
C TYR A 375 -12.89 -13.87 -2.36
N THR A 376 -14.07 -13.40 -1.95
CA THR A 376 -15.06 -12.84 -2.89
C THR A 376 -14.58 -11.57 -3.59
N ARG A 377 -13.54 -10.91 -3.07
CA ARG A 377 -12.89 -9.73 -3.68
C ARG A 377 -12.28 -9.99 -5.06
N GLY A 378 -11.99 -11.25 -5.40
CA GLY A 378 -11.44 -11.58 -6.72
C GLY A 378 -12.43 -11.40 -7.88
N PHE A 379 -13.73 -11.35 -7.59
CA PHE A 379 -14.78 -11.16 -8.58
C PHE A 379 -15.24 -9.70 -8.57
N GLN A 380 -15.40 -9.08 -9.74
CA GLN A 380 -15.74 -7.65 -9.83
C GLN A 380 -17.09 -7.31 -9.18
N SER A 381 -18.14 -8.10 -9.45
CA SER A 381 -19.48 -7.87 -8.88
C SER A 381 -19.51 -8.10 -7.36
N LEU A 382 -19.04 -9.27 -6.91
CA LEU A 382 -19.03 -9.63 -5.48
C LEU A 382 -18.04 -8.78 -4.67
N GLY A 383 -16.94 -8.33 -5.29
CA GLY A 383 -15.93 -7.50 -4.65
C GLY A 383 -16.48 -6.14 -4.21
N ILE A 384 -17.34 -5.52 -5.02
CA ILE A 384 -18.01 -4.26 -4.65
C ILE A 384 -18.85 -4.46 -3.39
N TYR A 385 -19.66 -5.52 -3.34
CA TYR A 385 -20.47 -5.85 -2.17
C TYR A 385 -19.62 -6.20 -0.95
N SER A 386 -18.54 -6.97 -1.13
CA SER A 386 -17.61 -7.33 -0.05
C SER A 386 -16.99 -6.09 0.61
N VAL A 387 -16.58 -5.10 -0.18
CA VAL A 387 -16.04 -3.82 0.33
C VAL A 387 -17.14 -2.99 1.01
N MET A 388 -18.35 -2.98 0.46
CA MET A 388 -19.49 -2.27 1.06
C MET A 388 -19.86 -2.86 2.42
N ILE A 389 -20.03 -4.18 2.51
CA ILE A 389 -20.32 -4.90 3.76
C ILE A 389 -19.24 -4.61 4.81
N GLN A 390 -17.97 -4.65 4.41
CA GLN A 390 -16.86 -4.37 5.31
C GLN A 390 -16.88 -2.94 5.85
N LYS A 391 -17.22 -1.94 5.02
CA LYS A 391 -17.36 -0.54 5.47
C LYS A 391 -18.52 -0.39 6.45
N VAL A 392 -19.67 -0.99 6.16
CA VAL A 392 -20.87 -0.94 7.02
C VAL A 392 -20.61 -1.61 8.37
N ILE A 393 -20.00 -2.81 8.38
CA ILE A 393 -19.66 -3.53 9.62
C ILE A 393 -18.71 -2.69 10.48
N LEU A 394 -17.69 -2.08 9.88
CA LEU A 394 -16.66 -1.35 10.62
C LEU A 394 -17.16 -0.01 11.17
N ASN A 395 -17.90 0.75 10.37
CA ASN A 395 -18.27 2.11 10.74
C ASN A 395 -19.61 2.19 11.47
N ASP A 396 -20.59 1.39 11.07
CA ASP A 396 -21.98 1.58 11.50
C ASP A 396 -22.37 0.53 12.54
N VAL A 397 -22.05 -0.75 12.30
CA VAL A 397 -22.42 -1.83 13.22
C VAL A 397 -21.66 -1.74 14.55
N LEU A 398 -20.37 -1.39 14.53
CA LEU A 398 -19.60 -1.19 15.77
C LEU A 398 -20.16 -0.04 16.63
N LYS A 399 -20.58 1.07 16.00
CA LYS A 399 -21.22 2.18 16.72
C LYS A 399 -22.58 1.78 17.27
N PHE A 400 -23.35 1.04 16.48
CA PHE A 400 -24.65 0.53 16.90
C PHE A 400 -24.53 -0.42 18.09
N LEU A 401 -23.58 -1.37 18.06
CA LEU A 401 -23.32 -2.29 19.17
C LEU A 401 -22.90 -1.54 20.45
N LEU A 402 -22.06 -0.51 20.33
CA LEU A 402 -21.67 0.33 21.47
C LEU A 402 -22.83 1.13 22.09
N ILE A 403 -23.87 1.44 21.32
CA ILE A 403 -25.08 2.12 21.82
C ILE A 403 -26.09 1.11 22.40
N TYR A 404 -26.13 -0.10 21.83
CA TYR A 404 -27.08 -1.13 22.20
C TYR A 404 -26.72 -1.83 23.52
N VAL A 405 -25.43 -2.05 23.77
CA VAL A 405 -24.89 -2.58 25.05
C VAL A 405 -24.84 -1.46 26.08
#